data_AF-A0A1J5QI82-F1
#
_entry.id   AF-A0A1J5QI82-F1
#
_cell.length_a   1.000
_cell.length_b   1.000
_cell.length_c   1.000
_cell.angle_alpha   90.00
_cell.angle_beta   90.00
_cell.angle_gamma   90.00
#
_symmetry.space_group_name_H-M   'P 1'
#
loop_
_entity.id
_entity.type
_entity.pdbx_description
1 polymer ?
#
loop_
_entity_poly.entity_id
_entity_poly.type
_entity_poly.pdbx_seq_one_letter_code
_entity_poly.pdbx_strand_id
1 'polypeptide(L)'
;MPSLEPLIAGTLALLTFYAQQPTVAAAQKIGRNLQTLHQHPQISAEVSIVCRRLAAYWLTLGCDVPQPDAHIACRFAAASIALQ
;
A
#
# COMPACT_ATOMS: atom_id res chain seq x y z
N MET A 1 13.36 -14.27 -10.79
CA MET A 1 13.08 -13.06 -9.98
C MET A 1 13.66 -11.85 -10.71
N PRO A 2 13.02 -10.67 -10.65
CA PRO A 2 13.56 -9.47 -11.31
C PRO A 2 14.90 -9.05 -10.70
N SER A 3 15.74 -8.37 -11.49
CA SER A 3 16.99 -7.81 -10.98
C SER A 3 16.71 -6.79 -9.87
N LEU A 4 17.52 -6.83 -8.80
CA LEU A 4 17.30 -6.03 -7.61
C LEU A 4 17.48 -4.53 -7.87
N GLU A 5 18.56 -4.15 -8.57
CA GLU A 5 18.89 -2.74 -8.79
C GLU A 5 17.79 -1.96 -9.54
N PRO A 6 17.25 -2.43 -10.69
CA PRO A 6 16.15 -1.76 -11.36
C PRO A 6 14.88 -1.68 -10.51
N LEU A 7 14.61 -2.71 -9.69
CA LEU A 7 13.46 -2.75 -8.81
C LEU A 7 13.57 -1.69 -7.71
N ILE A 8 14.75 -1.55 -7.09
CA ILE A 8 15.03 -0.50 -6.10
C ILE A 8 14.91 0.87 -6.75
N ALA A 9 15.62 1.10 -7.86
CA ALA A 9 15.65 2.40 -8.55
C ALA A 9 14.24 2.84 -8.97
N GLY A 10 13.45 1.95 -9.58
CA GLY A 10 12.08 2.24 -9.97
C GLY A 10 11.16 2.51 -8.78
N THR A 11 11.33 1.78 -7.67
CA THR A 11 10.54 2.01 -6.45
C THR A 11 10.86 3.36 -5.83
N LEU A 12 12.14 3.72 -5.72
CA LEU A 12 12.57 5.02 -5.20
C LEU A 12 12.11 6.17 -6.10
N ALA A 13 12.18 6.02 -7.43
CA ALA A 13 11.68 7.04 -8.36
C ALA A 13 10.17 7.30 -8.16
N LEU A 14 9.38 6.22 -8.02
CA LEU A 14 7.94 6.34 -7.75
C LEU A 14 7.65 6.98 -6.39
N LEU A 15 8.37 6.57 -5.33
CA LEU A 15 8.23 7.16 -4.00
C LEU A 15 8.56 8.65 -4.03
N THR A 16 9.65 9.06 -4.68
CA THR A 16 10.05 10.47 -4.80
C THR A 16 8.98 11.30 -5.49
N PHE A 17 8.39 10.78 -6.57
CA PHE A 17 7.41 11.54 -7.36
C PHE A 17 6.00 11.54 -6.74
N TYR A 18 5.55 10.41 -6.18
CA TYR A 18 4.17 10.21 -5.74
C TYR A 18 3.96 10.24 -4.22
N ALA A 19 5.00 10.47 -3.40
CA ALA A 19 4.87 10.45 -1.93
C ALA A 19 3.78 11.38 -1.38
N GLN A 20 3.61 12.57 -1.96
CA GLN A 20 2.68 13.58 -1.43
C GLN A 20 1.26 13.44 -2.01
N GLN A 21 1.15 13.10 -3.30
CA GLN A 21 -0.12 12.99 -4.00
C GLN A 21 -0.15 11.70 -4.81
N PRO A 22 -0.33 10.55 -4.15
CA PRO A 22 -0.32 9.28 -4.83
C PRO A 22 -1.60 9.08 -5.64
N THR A 23 -1.44 8.65 -6.89
CA THR A 23 -2.56 8.08 -7.64
C THR A 23 -2.80 6.64 -7.18
N VAL A 24 -4.03 6.13 -7.33
CA VAL A 24 -4.36 4.72 -7.00
C VAL A 24 -3.41 3.76 -7.71
N ALA A 25 -3.15 4.00 -9.01
CA ALA A 25 -2.24 3.18 -9.81
C ALA A 25 -0.79 3.24 -9.29
N ALA A 26 -0.29 4.43 -8.92
CA ALA A 26 1.04 4.58 -8.35
C ALA A 26 1.14 3.88 -6.99
N ALA A 27 0.14 4.03 -6.12
CA ALA A 27 0.11 3.38 -4.81
C ALA A 27 0.14 1.85 -4.92
N GLN A 28 -0.68 1.28 -5.81
CA GLN A 28 -0.64 -0.16 -6.10
C GLN A 28 0.72 -0.61 -6.65
N LYS A 29 1.32 0.16 -7.57
CA LYS A 29 2.61 -0.18 -8.17
C LYS A 29 3.74 -0.14 -7.14
N ILE A 30 3.79 0.91 -6.31
CA ILE A 30 4.75 1.03 -5.20
C ILE A 30 4.59 -0.16 -4.25
N GLY A 31 3.35 -0.44 -3.83
CA GLY A 31 3.05 -1.56 -2.94
C GLY A 31 3.52 -2.92 -3.48
N ARG A 32 3.26 -3.22 -4.75
CA ARG A 32 3.69 -4.47 -5.41
C ARG A 32 5.21 -4.55 -5.58
N ASN A 33 5.88 -3.45 -5.91
CA ASN A 33 7.33 -3.44 -5.98
C ASN A 33 7.96 -3.73 -4.61
N LEU A 34 7.42 -3.15 -3.54
CA LEU A 34 7.85 -3.40 -2.17
C LEU A 34 7.58 -4.84 -1.71
N GLN A 35 6.46 -5.44 -2.15
CA GLN A 35 6.21 -6.88 -1.97
C GLN A 35 7.31 -7.72 -2.61
N THR A 36 7.69 -7.36 -3.84
CA THR A 36 8.74 -8.06 -4.58
C THR A 36 10.10 -7.89 -3.91
N LEU A 37 10.40 -6.71 -3.38
CA LEU A 37 11.66 -6.43 -2.68
C LEU A 37 11.80 -7.24 -1.38
N HIS A 38 10.76 -7.34 -0.54
CA HIS A 38 10.90 -8.05 0.73
C HIS A 38 11.08 -9.57 0.56
N GLN A 39 10.71 -10.11 -0.60
CA GLN A 39 10.89 -11.51 -0.97
C GLN A 39 12.25 -11.77 -1.63
N HIS A 40 13.00 -10.72 -1.98
CA HIS A 40 14.22 -10.85 -2.76
C HIS A 40 15.38 -11.40 -1.89
N PRO A 41 16.12 -12.43 -2.34
CA PRO A 41 17.13 -13.12 -1.52
C PRO A 41 18.36 -12.25 -1.19
N GLN A 42 18.61 -11.20 -1.97
CA GLN A 42 19.72 -10.28 -1.77
C GLN A 42 19.39 -9.09 -0.84
N ILE A 43 18.16 -9.00 -0.33
CA ILE A 43 17.74 -7.96 0.61
C ILE A 43 18.00 -8.41 2.05
N SER A 44 18.52 -7.51 2.89
CA SER A 44 18.74 -7.81 4.31
C SER A 44 17.42 -8.03 5.06
N ALA A 45 17.47 -8.72 6.21
CA ALA A 45 16.27 -8.99 7.00
C ALA A 45 15.58 -7.69 7.46
N GLU A 46 16.36 -6.68 7.85
CA GLU A 46 15.88 -5.39 8.30
C GLU A 46 15.14 -4.66 7.18
N VAL A 47 15.74 -4.62 5.98
CA VAL A 47 15.13 -3.98 4.81
C VAL A 47 13.89 -4.77 4.37
N SER A 48 13.89 -6.10 4.46
CA SER A 48 12.72 -6.93 4.19
C SER A 48 11.54 -6.56 5.11
N ILE A 49 11.78 -6.37 6.41
CA ILE A 49 10.74 -5.96 7.37
C ILE A 49 10.16 -4.59 6.98
N VAL A 50 11.02 -3.63 6.63
CA VAL A 50 10.60 -2.29 6.20
C VAL A 50 9.77 -2.37 4.92
N CYS A 51 10.26 -3.07 3.89
CA CYS A 51 9.55 -3.25 2.64
C CYS A 51 8.19 -3.92 2.83
N ARG A 52 8.09 -4.92 3.72
CA ARG A 52 6.81 -5.58 4.05
C ARG A 52 5.80 -4.60 4.66
N ARG A 53 6.23 -3.77 5.62
CA ARG A 53 5.37 -2.78 6.27
C ARG A 53 4.92 -1.69 5.29
N LEU A 54 5.85 -1.17 4.50
CA LEU A 54 5.54 -0.16 3.48
C LEU A 54 4.61 -0.73 2.40
N ALA A 55 4.82 -1.98 1.98
CA ALA A 55 3.93 -2.63 1.01
C ALA A 55 2.47 -2.64 1.50
N ALA A 56 2.24 -3.04 2.75
CA ALA A 56 0.89 -3.04 3.34
C ALA A 56 0.26 -1.65 3.32
N TYR A 57 1.00 -0.62 3.78
CA TYR A 57 0.55 0.77 3.78
C TYR A 57 0.16 1.26 2.37
N TRP A 58 1.04 1.08 1.40
CA TRP A 58 0.84 1.55 0.03
C TRP A 58 -0.29 0.81 -0.69
N LEU A 59 -0.50 -0.47 -0.40
CA LEU A 59 -1.63 -1.22 -0.95
C LEU A 59 -2.97 -0.77 -0.37
N THR A 60 -3.02 -0.39 0.92
CA THR A 60 -4.22 0.21 1.50
C THR A 60 -4.59 1.54 0.84
N LEU A 61 -3.60 2.39 0.53
CA LEU A 61 -3.84 3.63 -0.25
C LEU A 61 -4.30 3.35 -1.69
N GLY A 62 -3.85 2.23 -2.26
CA GLY A 62 -4.23 1.79 -3.61
C GLY A 62 -5.52 1.00 -3.67
N CYS A 63 -6.23 0.80 -2.56
CA CYS A 63 -7.58 0.25 -2.58
C CYS A 63 -8.55 1.35 -2.99
N ASP A 64 -9.19 1.18 -4.15
CA ASP A 64 -10.43 1.90 -4.45
C ASP A 64 -11.50 1.33 -3.52
N VAL A 65 -11.58 1.89 -2.31
CA VAL A 65 -12.79 1.72 -1.50
C VAL A 65 -13.76 2.74 -2.08
N PRO A 66 -14.86 2.32 -2.72
CA PRO A 66 -15.91 3.26 -3.06
C PRO A 66 -16.26 3.98 -1.75
N GLN A 67 -16.05 5.28 -1.72
CA GLN A 67 -16.35 6.13 -0.58
C GLN A 67 -17.79 5.77 -0.20
N PRO A 68 -18.05 5.14 0.96
CA PRO A 68 -19.40 4.73 1.28
C PRO A 68 -20.21 6.02 1.26
N ASP A 69 -21.28 6.05 0.46
CA ASP A 69 -22.27 7.12 0.53
C ASP A 69 -22.48 7.39 2.02
N ALA A 70 -22.33 8.64 2.45
CA ALA A 70 -22.38 9.00 3.87
C ALA A 70 -23.64 8.44 4.58
N HIS A 71 -24.67 8.14 3.79
CA HIS A 71 -25.91 7.48 4.17
C HIS A 71 -25.79 6.01 4.61
N ILE A 72 -24.83 5.22 4.09
CA ILE A 72 -24.62 3.81 4.46
C ILE A 72 -23.78 3.70 5.74
N ALA A 73 -22.77 4.56 5.90
CA ALA A 73 -21.96 4.63 7.12
C ALA A 73 -22.81 4.95 8.36
N CYS A 74 -23.85 5.79 8.20
CA CYS A 74 -24.79 6.13 9.28
C CYS A 74 -25.65 4.93 9.74
N ARG A 75 -25.95 3.97 8.86
CA ARG A 75 -26.81 2.80 9.19
C ARG A 75 -26.09 1.76 10.05
N PHE A 76 -24.80 1.54 9.86
CA PHE A 76 -24.04 0.58 10.69
C PHE A 76 -23.76 1.11 12.09
N ALA A 77 -23.56 2.42 12.25
CA ALA A 77 -23.44 3.06 13.56
C ALA A 77 -24.75 2.92 14.37
N ALA A 78 -25.91 3.12 13.74
CA ALA A 78 -27.21 2.96 14.40
C ALA A 78 -27.53 1.50 14.78
N ALA A 79 -27.14 0.52 13.96
CA ALA A 79 -27.36 -0.90 14.24
C ALA A 79 -26.54 -1.42 15.43
N SER A 80 -25.38 -0.82 15.73
CA SER A 80 -24.55 -1.19 16.89
C SER A 80 -25.07 -0.62 18.21
N ILE A 81 -25.88 0.44 18.16
CA ILE A 81 -26.47 1.07 19.36
C ILE A 81 -27.79 0.36 19.76
N ALA A 82 -28.51 -0.23 18.80
CA ALA A 82 -29.79 -0.90 19.05
C ALA A 82 -29.69 -2.33 19.65
N LEU A 83 -28.47 -2.82 19.90
CA LEU A 83 -28.18 -4.15 20.47
C LEU A 83 -27.51 -4.08 21.87
N GLN A 84 -27.47 -2.90 22.49
CA GLN A 84 -27.11 -2.70 23.90
C GLN A 84 -28.37 -2.47 24.74
#